data_AF-A0A011UKE1-F1
#
_entry.id   AF-A0A011UKE1-F1
#
_cell.length_a   1.000
_cell.length_b   1.000
_cell.length_c   1.000
_cell.angle_alpha   90.00
_cell.angle_beta   90.00
_cell.angle_gamma   90.00
#
_symmetry.space_group_name_H-M   'P 1'
#
loop_
_entity.id
_entity.type
_entity.pdbx_description
1 polymer ?
#
loop_
_entity_poly.entity_id
_entity_poly.type
_entity_poly.pdbx_seq_one_letter_code
_entity_poly.pdbx_strand_id
1 'polypeptide(L)'
;MKKNKNTILWILGWIFIFPIPLTLLLRRNKNINKKAKYVIIGIAWVIYLIVFFRSMGSNNTKQGTNHKETANNVTLQKSNTENTNETNVETPNSTTVSESSSETEASDNSSIENTIVSLVENYNATAKKQLIYSEDFVVSSTDSGHYRTEFRLPAFKNAVGKSYNIDDYTIDIIEIDKLGDFETRIYSDNISLDQCLELIQYFSPLLDSSLSNERINETLEYVSEKKNANGYYYGNLVILLSKTNQTSYSFMMRTD
;
A
#
# COMPACT_ATOMS: atom_id res chain seq x y z
N MET A 1 -51.53 -1.21 -25.83
CA MET A 1 -50.47 -2.25 -25.72
C MET A 1 -49.62 -1.99 -24.48
N LYS A 2 -49.33 -3.01 -23.67
CA LYS A 2 -48.39 -2.91 -22.53
C LYS A 2 -46.96 -3.01 -23.09
N LYS A 3 -46.09 -2.02 -22.85
CA LYS A 3 -44.70 -2.01 -23.39
C LYS A 3 -43.75 -2.60 -22.36
N ASN A 4 -42.98 -3.62 -22.76
CA ASN A 4 -42.23 -4.49 -21.85
C ASN A 4 -41.00 -3.78 -21.26
N LYS A 5 -41.10 -3.26 -20.03
CA LYS A 5 -39.99 -2.53 -19.37
C LYS A 5 -38.83 -3.45 -18.96
N ASN A 6 -39.10 -4.74 -18.78
CA ASN A 6 -38.21 -5.72 -18.16
C ASN A 6 -36.91 -5.95 -18.96
N THR A 7 -36.97 -5.90 -20.29
CA THR A 7 -35.80 -6.12 -21.17
C THR A 7 -34.75 -5.03 -21.00
N ILE A 8 -35.15 -3.78 -20.71
CA ILE A 8 -34.22 -2.65 -20.56
C ILE A 8 -33.35 -2.82 -19.30
N LEU A 9 -33.92 -3.27 -18.17
CA LEU A 9 -33.14 -3.56 -16.97
C LEU A 9 -32.13 -4.70 -17.20
N TRP A 10 -32.52 -5.73 -17.96
CA TRP A 10 -31.61 -6.85 -18.25
C TRP A 10 -30.42 -6.43 -19.12
N ILE A 11 -30.66 -5.61 -20.15
CA ILE A 11 -29.61 -5.01 -20.98
C ILE A 11 -28.70 -4.11 -20.12
N LEU A 12 -29.27 -3.27 -19.25
CA LEU A 12 -28.50 -2.36 -18.39
C LEU A 12 -27.61 -3.11 -17.38
N GLY A 13 -28.07 -4.25 -16.86
CA GLY A 13 -27.28 -5.12 -16.00
C GLY A 13 -26.04 -5.69 -16.69
N TRP A 14 -26.19 -6.25 -17.90
CA TRP A 14 -25.06 -6.72 -18.72
C TRP A 14 -24.02 -5.62 -18.98
N ILE A 15 -24.49 -4.39 -19.18
CA ILE A 15 -23.69 -3.25 -19.59
C ILE A 15 -22.85 -2.65 -18.45
N PHE A 16 -23.27 -2.81 -17.19
CA PHE A 16 -22.42 -2.53 -16.03
C PHE A 16 -21.46 -3.68 -15.70
N ILE A 17 -21.83 -4.94 -16.00
CA ILE A 17 -21.01 -6.11 -15.71
C ILE A 17 -19.79 -6.22 -16.64
N PHE A 18 -19.92 -5.95 -17.95
CA PHE A 18 -18.82 -6.13 -18.91
C PHE A 18 -17.58 -5.21 -18.75
N PRO A 19 -17.69 -3.90 -18.40
CA PRO A 19 -16.50 -3.04 -18.24
C PRO A 19 -15.68 -3.33 -16.98
N ILE A 20 -16.25 -3.99 -15.96
CA ILE A 20 -15.56 -4.22 -14.67
C ILE A 20 -14.40 -5.23 -14.83
N PRO A 21 -14.56 -6.42 -15.46
CA PRO A 21 -13.44 -7.31 -15.76
C PRO A 21 -12.35 -6.65 -16.61
N LEU A 22 -12.72 -5.84 -17.62
CA LEU A 22 -11.75 -5.23 -18.54
C LEU A 22 -10.93 -4.12 -17.86
N THR A 23 -11.57 -3.27 -17.06
CA THR A 23 -10.87 -2.25 -16.25
C THR A 23 -9.95 -2.91 -15.21
N LEU A 24 -10.39 -4.00 -14.55
CA LEU A 24 -9.61 -4.74 -13.57
C LEU A 24 -8.39 -5.45 -14.18
N LEU A 25 -8.53 -6.03 -15.38
CA LEU A 25 -7.42 -6.64 -16.12
C LEU A 25 -6.38 -5.59 -16.56
N LEU A 26 -6.80 -4.42 -17.06
CA LEU A 26 -5.89 -3.34 -17.42
C LEU A 26 -5.17 -2.72 -16.20
N ARG A 27 -5.84 -2.63 -15.03
CA ARG A 27 -5.22 -2.20 -13.76
C ARG A 27 -4.04 -3.11 -13.37
N ARG A 28 -4.12 -4.42 -13.67
CA ARG A 28 -3.09 -5.41 -13.31
C ARG A 28 -1.91 -5.48 -14.30
N ASN A 29 -2.04 -4.95 -15.53
CA ASN A 29 -0.95 -4.95 -16.50
C ASN A 29 0.10 -3.88 -16.12
N LYS A 30 1.34 -4.28 -15.85
CA LYS A 30 2.43 -3.38 -15.45
C LYS A 30 3.12 -2.66 -16.63
N ASN A 31 3.07 -3.22 -17.84
CA ASN A 31 3.93 -2.82 -18.95
C ASN A 31 3.37 -1.66 -19.81
N ILE A 32 2.45 -0.85 -19.25
CA ILE A 32 1.80 0.27 -19.94
C ILE A 32 1.81 1.50 -19.02
N ASN A 33 2.28 2.63 -19.57
CA ASN A 33 2.38 3.93 -18.89
C ASN A 33 1.05 4.33 -18.21
N LYS A 34 1.15 4.90 -17.00
CA LYS A 34 0.02 5.40 -16.19
C LYS A 34 -0.97 6.21 -17.05
N LYS A 35 -0.49 7.17 -17.86
CA LYS A 35 -1.32 8.03 -18.74
C LYS A 35 -2.05 7.25 -19.85
N ALA A 36 -1.37 6.30 -20.51
CA ALA A 36 -1.93 5.54 -21.63
C ALA A 36 -3.10 4.63 -21.19
N LYS A 37 -3.07 4.10 -19.96
CA LYS A 37 -4.18 3.31 -19.38
C LYS A 37 -5.48 4.12 -19.30
N TYR A 38 -5.42 5.35 -18.82
CA TYR A 38 -6.60 6.23 -18.73
C TYR A 38 -7.10 6.67 -20.11
N VAL A 39 -6.22 6.88 -21.09
CA VAL A 39 -6.62 7.15 -22.49
C VAL A 39 -7.40 5.97 -23.08
N ILE A 40 -6.92 4.73 -22.93
CA ILE A 40 -7.61 3.53 -23.43
C ILE A 40 -8.98 3.37 -22.75
N ILE A 41 -9.06 3.60 -21.44
CA ILE A 41 -10.34 3.52 -20.71
C ILE A 41 -11.32 4.61 -21.16
N GLY A 42 -10.85 5.85 -21.37
CA GLY A 42 -11.66 6.95 -21.87
C GLY A 42 -12.25 6.66 -23.25
N ILE A 43 -11.43 6.15 -24.18
CA ILE A 43 -11.88 5.77 -25.53
C ILE A 43 -12.96 4.67 -25.46
N ALA A 44 -12.77 3.65 -24.62
CA ALA A 44 -13.75 2.57 -24.45
C ALA A 44 -15.11 3.10 -23.92
N TRP A 45 -15.09 3.98 -22.92
CA TRP A 45 -16.30 4.61 -22.39
C TRP A 45 -16.97 5.57 -23.39
N VAL A 46 -16.21 6.29 -24.21
CA VAL A 46 -16.75 7.16 -25.27
C VAL A 46 -17.43 6.35 -26.38
N ILE A 47 -16.81 5.25 -26.85
CA ILE A 47 -17.43 4.35 -27.83
C ILE A 47 -18.75 3.79 -27.27
N TYR A 48 -18.73 3.34 -26.01
CA TYR A 48 -19.92 2.83 -25.35
C TYR A 48 -21.04 3.89 -25.24
N LEU A 49 -20.69 5.12 -24.85
CA LEU A 49 -21.62 6.25 -24.77
C LEU A 49 -22.23 6.59 -26.15
N ILE A 50 -21.45 6.56 -27.23
CA ILE A 50 -21.96 6.77 -28.59
C ILE A 50 -22.99 5.70 -29.00
N VAL A 51 -22.77 4.43 -28.63
CA VAL A 51 -23.73 3.35 -28.88
C VAL A 51 -25.01 3.55 -28.05
N PHE A 52 -24.88 3.92 -26.78
CA PHE A 52 -26.02 4.19 -25.89
C PHE A 52 -26.89 5.35 -26.41
N PHE A 53 -26.29 6.49 -26.77
CA PHE A 53 -27.03 7.64 -27.31
C PHE A 53 -27.67 7.34 -28.67
N ARG A 54 -27.02 6.54 -29.53
CA ARG A 54 -27.64 6.06 -30.79
C ARG A 54 -28.86 5.16 -30.54
N SER A 55 -28.91 4.43 -29.43
CA SER A 55 -30.09 3.64 -29.04
C SER A 55 -31.24 4.47 -28.44
N MET A 56 -31.02 5.75 -28.12
CA MET A 56 -32.05 6.65 -27.56
C MET A 56 -32.77 7.46 -28.65
N GLY A 57 -32.17 7.60 -29.84
CA GLY A 57 -32.74 8.32 -30.97
C GLY A 57 -33.73 7.47 -31.78
N SER A 58 -35.03 7.66 -31.55
CA SER A 58 -36.07 7.11 -32.44
C SER A 58 -36.05 7.82 -33.81
N ASN A 59 -35.91 7.06 -34.90
CA ASN A 59 -36.84 7.07 -36.05
C ASN A 59 -36.48 6.00 -37.11
N ASN A 60 -37.44 5.64 -37.95
CA ASN A 60 -37.38 4.46 -38.84
C ASN A 60 -36.65 4.72 -40.17
N THR A 61 -35.87 3.74 -40.65
CA THR A 61 -35.86 3.31 -42.08
C THR A 61 -35.53 1.80 -42.19
N LYS A 62 -35.80 1.19 -43.35
CA LYS A 62 -35.54 -0.21 -43.76
C LYS A 62 -34.04 -0.38 -44.16
N GLN A 63 -33.46 -1.53 -44.56
CA GLN A 63 -33.98 -2.74 -45.20
C GLN A 63 -32.95 -3.90 -45.22
N GLY A 64 -33.42 -5.17 -45.18
CA GLY A 64 -32.68 -6.36 -45.65
C GLY A 64 -31.64 -6.98 -44.68
N THR A 65 -31.30 -8.28 -44.76
CA THR A 65 -31.91 -9.35 -45.58
C THR A 65 -31.60 -10.75 -45.02
N ASN A 66 -32.57 -11.66 -45.14
CA ASN A 66 -32.47 -13.13 -45.18
C ASN A 66 -31.70 -13.90 -44.09
N HIS A 67 -32.46 -14.74 -43.38
CA HIS A 67 -32.05 -15.86 -42.54
C HIS A 67 -31.41 -16.99 -43.38
N LYS A 68 -30.38 -17.66 -42.86
CA LYS A 68 -30.12 -19.07 -43.17
C LYS A 68 -29.41 -19.79 -42.02
N GLU A 69 -29.75 -21.05 -41.85
CA GLU A 69 -29.37 -21.88 -40.70
C GLU A 69 -28.07 -22.68 -40.90
N THR A 70 -27.47 -23.03 -39.75
CA THR A 70 -26.92 -24.35 -39.40
C THR A 70 -26.08 -25.13 -40.42
N ALA A 71 -24.81 -25.33 -40.07
CA ALA A 71 -24.18 -26.66 -40.12
C ALA A 71 -23.03 -26.77 -39.10
N ASN A 72 -22.89 -27.94 -38.46
CA ASN A 72 -21.82 -28.22 -37.49
C ASN A 72 -20.57 -28.76 -38.18
N ASN A 73 -19.38 -28.48 -37.63
CA ASN A 73 -18.29 -29.47 -37.60
C ASN A 73 -17.25 -29.16 -36.51
N VAL A 74 -16.97 -30.16 -35.67
CA VAL A 74 -15.82 -30.23 -34.76
C VAL A 74 -14.85 -31.25 -35.33
N THR A 75 -13.56 -30.90 -35.44
CA THR A 75 -12.46 -31.86 -35.59
C THR A 75 -11.21 -31.31 -34.91
N LEU A 76 -10.45 -32.19 -34.25
CA LEU A 76 -9.20 -31.90 -33.54
C LEU A 76 -8.01 -31.95 -34.50
N GLN A 77 -6.89 -31.27 -34.17
CA GLN A 77 -5.57 -31.92 -34.24
C GLN A 77 -4.51 -31.23 -33.35
N LYS A 78 -3.32 -31.85 -33.27
CA LYS A 78 -2.31 -31.68 -32.21
C LYS A 78 -0.90 -31.84 -32.79
N SER A 79 0.02 -30.96 -32.40
CA SER A 79 1.48 -31.24 -32.28
C SER A 79 2.08 -30.25 -31.25
N ASN A 80 3.08 -30.54 -30.39
CA ASN A 80 4.33 -31.33 -30.46
C ASN A 80 5.38 -30.66 -31.39
N THR A 81 6.69 -30.54 -31.06
CA THR A 81 7.45 -31.06 -29.90
C THR A 81 8.88 -30.44 -29.79
N GLU A 82 9.44 -30.23 -28.57
CA GLU A 82 10.91 -30.13 -28.23
C GLU A 82 11.78 -28.99 -28.90
N ASN A 83 13.08 -28.68 -28.65
CA ASN A 83 14.18 -28.89 -27.64
C ASN A 83 15.35 -27.90 -27.99
N THR A 84 16.48 -27.63 -27.28
CA THR A 84 17.02 -27.86 -25.90
C THR A 84 18.33 -27.05 -25.67
N ASN A 85 18.53 -26.44 -24.48
CA ASN A 85 19.79 -25.85 -23.90
C ASN A 85 20.59 -24.84 -24.80
N GLU A 86 21.83 -24.33 -24.57
CA GLU A 86 22.94 -24.38 -23.55
C GLU A 86 23.54 -22.93 -23.39
N THR A 87 24.71 -22.61 -22.80
CA THR A 87 25.30 -22.74 -21.43
C THR A 87 26.70 -22.04 -21.40
N ASN A 88 26.80 -20.87 -20.73
CA ASN A 88 27.99 -20.33 -20.00
C ASN A 88 29.30 -19.83 -20.69
N VAL A 89 30.07 -19.03 -19.91
CA VAL A 89 31.53 -18.71 -19.87
C VAL A 89 31.87 -17.19 -19.91
N GLU A 90 32.96 -16.79 -19.21
CA GLU A 90 33.22 -15.46 -18.61
C GLU A 90 34.44 -14.70 -19.20
N THR A 91 34.44 -13.35 -19.14
CA THR A 91 35.53 -12.42 -18.66
C THR A 91 36.93 -12.44 -19.35
N PRO A 92 37.81 -11.38 -19.28
CA PRO A 92 37.67 -9.94 -18.93
C PRO A 92 38.07 -8.96 -20.07
N ASN A 93 37.79 -7.65 -19.91
CA ASN A 93 38.84 -6.59 -19.88
C ASN A 93 38.31 -5.25 -19.28
N SER A 94 39.19 -4.32 -18.95
CA SER A 94 38.90 -3.00 -18.34
C SER A 94 39.24 -1.83 -19.27
N THR A 95 38.48 -0.72 -19.20
CA THR A 95 38.97 0.70 -19.20
C THR A 95 37.81 1.72 -19.21
N THR A 96 37.62 2.39 -18.08
CA THR A 96 37.38 3.85 -17.90
C THR A 96 36.28 4.62 -18.68
N VAL A 97 35.21 4.95 -17.94
CA VAL A 97 34.40 6.21 -17.96
C VAL A 97 33.62 6.61 -19.23
N SER A 98 32.29 6.70 -19.06
CA SER A 98 31.47 7.85 -19.44
C SER A 98 30.19 7.88 -18.58
N GLU A 99 29.63 9.05 -18.33
CA GLU A 99 28.42 9.21 -17.52
C GLU A 99 27.18 8.62 -18.21
N SER A 100 26.31 7.96 -17.42
CA SER A 100 24.95 7.64 -17.81
C SER A 100 24.07 7.60 -16.56
N SER A 101 23.27 8.65 -16.38
CA SER A 101 22.41 8.81 -15.21
C SER A 101 21.33 7.73 -15.17
N SER A 102 21.47 6.77 -14.25
CA SER A 102 20.40 5.82 -13.94
C SER A 102 19.28 6.53 -13.19
N GLU A 103 18.24 6.97 -13.91
CA GLU A 103 17.02 7.56 -13.35
C GLU A 103 16.21 6.51 -12.57
N THR A 104 16.63 6.23 -11.33
CA THR A 104 15.81 5.54 -10.33
C THR A 104 14.61 6.44 -9.98
N GLU A 105 13.39 5.89 -9.93
CA GLU A 105 12.16 6.67 -9.64
C GLU A 105 12.11 7.17 -8.17
N ALA A 106 12.84 8.26 -7.90
CA ALA A 106 12.99 8.88 -6.57
C ALA A 106 11.90 9.91 -6.21
N SER A 107 10.75 9.89 -6.90
CA SER A 107 9.76 10.99 -6.83
C SER A 107 8.80 10.93 -5.64
N ASP A 108 8.52 9.75 -5.09
CA ASP A 108 7.50 9.58 -4.03
C ASP A 108 8.15 9.42 -2.62
N ASN A 109 9.35 8.81 -2.53
CA ASN A 109 10.04 8.52 -1.26
C ASN A 109 10.34 9.79 -0.45
N SER A 110 10.73 10.88 -1.12
CA SER A 110 11.06 12.16 -0.48
C SER A 110 9.90 12.72 0.34
N SER A 111 8.65 12.52 -0.07
CA SER A 111 7.50 12.99 0.71
C SER A 111 7.30 12.20 2.00
N ILE A 112 7.65 10.91 2.00
CA ILE A 112 7.49 10.01 3.14
C ILE A 112 8.63 10.21 4.15
N GLU A 113 9.85 10.38 3.66
CA GLU A 113 11.01 10.70 4.50
C GLU A 113 10.81 12.02 5.27
N ASN A 114 10.23 13.03 4.61
CA ASN A 114 9.90 14.31 5.24
C ASN A 114 8.84 14.18 6.36
N THR A 115 7.92 13.22 6.30
CA THR A 115 6.96 12.93 7.38
C THR A 115 7.68 12.50 8.65
N ILE A 116 8.63 11.54 8.56
CA ILE A 116 9.39 11.07 9.72
C ILE A 116 10.24 12.20 10.32
N VAL A 117 10.91 12.99 9.48
CA VAL A 117 11.69 14.15 9.94
C VAL A 117 10.79 15.14 10.68
N SER A 118 9.62 15.48 10.13
CA SER A 118 8.66 16.40 10.74
C SER A 118 8.13 15.87 12.09
N LEU A 119 7.82 14.57 12.18
CA LEU A 119 7.39 13.92 13.42
C LEU A 119 8.47 14.02 14.51
N VAL A 120 9.73 13.76 14.14
CA VAL A 120 10.88 13.79 15.06
C VAL A 120 11.22 15.21 15.50
N GLU A 121 11.11 16.21 14.62
CA GLU A 121 11.27 17.63 15.00
C GLU A 121 10.21 18.06 16.02
N ASN A 122 8.94 17.70 15.83
CA ASN A 122 7.85 18.01 16.76
C ASN A 122 7.98 17.24 18.10
N TYR A 123 8.47 16.01 18.08
CA TYR A 123 8.83 15.27 19.30
C TYR A 123 9.97 15.99 20.05
N ASN A 124 11.07 16.32 19.37
CA ASN A 124 12.24 16.96 19.98
C ASN A 124 11.98 18.39 20.47
N ALA A 125 10.92 19.05 19.99
CA ALA A 125 10.44 20.34 20.48
C ALA A 125 9.57 20.26 21.75
N THR A 126 9.09 19.07 22.15
CA THR A 126 8.12 18.89 23.25
C THR A 126 8.55 17.87 24.31
N ALA A 127 9.36 16.88 23.95
CA ALA A 127 9.89 15.86 24.84
C ALA A 127 11.09 16.37 25.67
N LYS A 128 11.26 15.80 26.88
CA LYS A 128 12.42 16.09 27.77
C LYS A 128 13.74 15.51 27.25
N LYS A 129 13.64 14.48 26.42
CA LYS A 129 14.72 13.67 25.88
C LYS A 129 14.59 13.72 24.37
N GLN A 130 15.70 13.78 23.65
CA GLN A 130 15.68 13.97 22.20
C GLN A 130 16.02 12.67 21.46
N LEU A 131 15.30 12.44 20.37
CA LEU A 131 15.58 11.44 19.36
C LEU A 131 16.78 11.92 18.54
N ILE A 132 17.89 11.21 18.66
CA ILE A 132 19.12 11.44 17.91
C ILE A 132 19.13 10.45 16.73
N TYR A 133 19.17 10.96 15.51
CA TYR A 133 19.19 10.11 14.30
C TYR A 133 20.37 9.12 14.33
N SER A 134 20.08 7.86 14.02
CA SER A 134 21.05 6.77 13.93
C SER A 134 21.32 6.42 12.47
N GLU A 135 20.34 5.84 11.78
CA GLU A 135 20.47 5.40 10.39
C GLU A 135 19.11 5.21 9.69
N ASP A 136 19.14 5.23 8.36
CA ASP A 136 18.06 4.80 7.48
C ASP A 136 18.21 3.29 7.20
N PHE A 137 17.10 2.53 7.25
CA PHE A 137 17.14 1.09 7.00
C PHE A 137 16.04 0.62 6.03
N VAL A 138 16.37 -0.40 5.23
CA VAL A 138 15.40 -1.05 4.33
C VAL A 138 14.51 -1.97 5.15
N VAL A 139 13.29 -1.53 5.44
CA VAL A 139 12.31 -2.21 6.32
C VAL A 139 12.10 -3.69 5.95
N SER A 140 12.05 -4.02 4.66
CA SER A 140 11.84 -5.39 4.17
C SER A 140 13.10 -6.25 4.04
N SER A 141 14.28 -5.75 4.42
CA SER A 141 15.54 -6.51 4.39
C SER A 141 15.64 -7.46 5.58
N THR A 142 15.69 -8.78 5.32
CA THR A 142 15.84 -9.83 6.35
C THR A 142 17.14 -9.76 7.13
N ASP A 143 18.14 -9.09 6.56
CA ASP A 143 19.52 -9.08 7.05
C ASP A 143 19.80 -7.81 7.89
N SER A 144 18.77 -6.96 8.05
CA SER A 144 18.79 -5.76 8.90
C SER A 144 18.58 -6.11 10.38
N GLY A 145 19.31 -5.45 11.28
CA GLY A 145 19.07 -5.56 12.73
C GLY A 145 17.67 -5.09 13.16
N HIS A 146 17.02 -4.24 12.35
CA HIS A 146 15.67 -3.72 12.57
C HIS A 146 14.57 -4.65 12.03
N TYR A 147 14.91 -5.80 11.44
CA TYR A 147 13.95 -6.64 10.73
C TYR A 147 12.93 -7.32 11.66
N ARG A 148 11.65 -7.13 11.37
CA ARG A 148 10.51 -7.74 12.09
C ARG A 148 9.78 -8.72 11.18
N THR A 149 9.29 -9.83 11.73
CA THR A 149 8.63 -10.91 10.95
C THR A 149 7.40 -10.43 10.15
N GLU A 150 6.78 -9.31 10.52
CA GLU A 150 5.69 -8.71 9.74
C GLU A 150 6.15 -7.91 8.52
N PHE A 151 7.41 -7.45 8.46
CA PHE A 151 7.96 -6.68 7.33
C PHE A 151 8.10 -7.48 6.03
N ARG A 152 7.92 -8.81 6.08
CA ARG A 152 7.71 -9.67 4.90
C ARG A 152 6.36 -9.45 4.20
N LEU A 153 5.39 -8.80 4.85
CA LEU A 153 4.05 -8.62 4.30
C LEU A 153 4.07 -7.57 3.18
N PRO A 154 3.31 -7.75 2.07
CA PRO A 154 3.38 -6.86 0.91
C PRO A 154 3.11 -5.37 1.18
N ALA A 155 2.49 -5.00 2.31
CA ALA A 155 2.31 -3.62 2.74
C ALA A 155 3.65 -2.91 2.99
N PHE A 156 4.62 -3.58 3.63
CA PHE A 156 5.92 -3.00 3.97
C PHE A 156 6.91 -2.91 2.79
N LYS A 157 6.49 -3.32 1.58
CA LYS A 157 7.40 -3.41 0.43
C LYS A 157 8.03 -2.06 0.04
N ASN A 158 7.26 -0.98 0.20
CA ASN A 158 7.69 0.39 -0.09
C ASN A 158 7.80 1.23 1.20
N ALA A 159 7.87 0.60 2.38
CA ALA A 159 7.91 1.33 3.63
C ALA A 159 9.30 1.93 3.89
N VAL A 160 9.32 3.17 4.40
CA VAL A 160 10.54 3.88 4.80
C VAL A 160 10.79 3.60 6.28
N GLY A 161 12.02 3.24 6.65
CA GLY A 161 12.43 3.04 8.04
C GLY A 161 13.60 3.93 8.40
N LYS A 162 13.48 4.67 9.51
CA LYS A 162 14.57 5.46 10.09
C LYS A 162 14.65 5.15 11.59
N SER A 163 15.86 4.94 12.09
CA SER A 163 16.12 4.55 13.49
C SER A 163 16.78 5.69 14.26
N TYR A 164 16.39 5.85 15.52
CA TYR A 164 16.77 6.96 16.41
C TYR A 164 17.16 6.44 17.79
N ASN A 165 18.21 7.00 18.38
CA ASN A 165 18.63 6.69 19.75
C ASN A 165 18.12 7.77 20.72
N ILE A 166 17.77 7.35 21.93
CA ILE A 166 17.24 8.19 23.00
C ILE A 166 17.66 7.57 24.34
N ASP A 167 18.34 8.34 25.18
CA ASP A 167 19.09 7.85 26.34
C ASP A 167 19.97 6.60 26.02
N ASP A 168 19.52 5.43 26.44
CA ASP A 168 20.18 4.12 26.35
C ASP A 168 19.45 3.12 25.42
N TYR A 169 18.42 3.57 24.69
CA TYR A 169 17.58 2.72 23.84
C TYR A 169 17.32 3.30 22.44
N THR A 170 16.80 2.45 21.56
CA THR A 170 16.57 2.75 20.15
C THR A 170 15.08 2.70 19.83
N ILE A 171 14.63 3.59 18.93
CA ILE A 171 13.28 3.65 18.39
C ILE A 171 13.36 3.57 16.86
N ASP A 172 12.63 2.61 16.30
CA ASP A 172 12.43 2.51 14.85
C ASP A 172 11.12 3.20 14.47
N ILE A 173 11.18 4.22 13.62
CA ILE A 173 10.00 4.84 13.01
C ILE A 173 9.89 4.34 11.58
N ILE A 174 8.73 3.76 11.25
CA ILE A 174 8.40 3.23 9.92
C ILE A 174 7.17 3.96 9.39
N GLU A 175 7.24 4.42 8.15
CA GLU A 175 6.10 4.95 7.41
C GLU A 175 5.70 4.01 6.27
N ILE A 176 4.38 3.79 6.12
CA ILE A 176 3.81 2.88 5.13
C ILE A 176 2.83 3.65 4.23
N ASP A 177 3.16 3.75 2.94
CA ASP A 177 2.26 4.25 1.87
C ASP A 177 0.96 3.43 1.80
N LYS A 178 -0.15 4.02 2.26
CA LYS A 178 -1.52 3.55 2.01
C LYS A 178 -2.12 4.38 0.87
N LEU A 179 -3.16 3.85 0.21
CA LEU A 179 -3.75 4.52 -0.96
C LEU A 179 -4.49 5.82 -0.59
N GLY A 180 -3.74 6.92 -0.50
CA GLY A 180 -4.23 8.25 -0.12
C GLY A 180 -3.98 8.65 1.33
N ASP A 181 -3.17 7.90 2.08
CA ASP A 181 -2.86 8.15 3.50
C ASP A 181 -1.56 7.43 3.93
N PHE A 182 -1.11 7.60 5.18
CA PHE A 182 0.08 6.92 5.71
C PHE A 182 -0.20 6.15 7.02
N GLU A 183 0.37 4.96 7.16
CA GLU A 183 0.44 4.26 8.45
C GLU A 183 1.80 4.43 9.09
N THR A 184 1.90 5.41 9.99
CA THR A 184 3.06 5.57 10.88
C THR A 184 3.08 4.44 11.90
N ARG A 185 4.25 3.86 12.10
CA ARG A 185 4.53 2.90 13.18
C ARG A 185 5.80 3.26 13.92
N ILE A 186 5.77 3.07 15.23
CA ILE A 186 6.87 3.37 16.14
C ILE A 186 7.12 2.12 16.97
N TYR A 187 8.32 1.55 16.87
CA TYR A 187 8.72 0.35 17.62
C TYR A 187 9.89 0.65 18.54
N SER A 188 9.97 -0.05 19.66
CA SER A 188 11.15 -0.10 20.52
C SER A 188 11.18 -1.40 21.32
N ASP A 189 12.35 -1.99 21.53
CA ASP A 189 12.53 -3.28 22.19
C ASP A 189 13.48 -3.21 23.37
N ASN A 190 13.22 -4.05 24.37
CA ASN A 190 13.97 -4.16 25.63
C ASN A 190 13.93 -2.90 26.51
N ILE A 191 12.99 -1.99 26.26
CA ILE A 191 12.75 -0.82 27.09
C ILE A 191 11.95 -1.14 28.37
N SER A 192 12.12 -0.30 29.38
CA SER A 192 11.36 -0.33 30.65
C SER A 192 9.92 0.15 30.48
N LEU A 193 9.07 -0.15 31.47
CA LEU A 193 7.67 0.32 31.48
C LEU A 193 7.57 1.86 31.46
N ASP A 194 8.47 2.54 32.17
CA ASP A 194 8.46 4.00 32.27
C ASP A 194 8.86 4.63 30.92
N GLN A 195 9.82 4.04 30.21
CA GLN A 195 10.14 4.41 28.82
C GLN A 195 8.92 4.18 27.89
N CYS A 196 8.20 3.05 28.00
CA CYS A 196 6.96 2.85 27.23
C CYS A 196 5.92 3.94 27.50
N LEU A 197 5.77 4.36 28.76
CA LEU A 197 4.85 5.44 29.15
C LEU A 197 5.32 6.82 28.63
N GLU A 198 6.63 7.11 28.61
CA GLU A 198 7.18 8.30 27.94
C GLU A 198 6.86 8.30 26.44
N LEU A 199 7.01 7.15 25.74
CA LEU A 199 6.66 7.07 24.31
C LEU A 199 5.17 7.30 24.06
N ILE A 200 4.30 6.73 24.90
CA ILE A 200 2.85 6.96 24.81
C ILE A 200 2.51 8.43 25.04
N GLN A 201 3.09 9.06 26.08
CA GLN A 201 2.82 10.45 26.43
C GLN A 201 3.22 11.43 25.30
N TYR A 202 4.37 11.21 24.65
CA TYR A 202 4.91 12.18 23.68
C TYR A 202 4.50 11.91 22.23
N PHE A 203 4.33 10.66 21.78
CA PHE A 203 3.90 10.39 20.40
C PHE A 203 2.39 10.46 20.19
N SER A 204 1.55 10.15 21.19
CA SER A 204 0.09 10.15 21.00
C SER A 204 -0.48 11.47 20.44
N PRO A 205 -0.16 12.66 20.97
CA PRO A 205 -0.70 13.92 20.44
C PRO A 205 -0.09 14.34 19.09
N LEU A 206 0.98 13.69 18.64
CA LEU A 206 1.63 13.93 17.34
C LEU A 206 1.05 13.03 16.24
N LEU A 207 0.71 11.78 16.58
CA LEU A 207 0.09 10.83 15.66
C LEU A 207 -1.44 10.95 15.58
N ASP A 208 -2.10 11.40 16.65
CA ASP A 208 -3.52 11.72 16.66
C ASP A 208 -3.78 13.02 17.44
N SER A 209 -3.77 14.14 16.71
CA SER A 209 -4.04 15.47 17.24
C SER A 209 -5.50 15.69 17.69
N SER A 210 -6.38 14.68 17.57
CA SER A 210 -7.75 14.72 18.09
C SER A 210 -7.90 14.11 19.49
N LEU A 211 -6.86 13.44 20.00
CA LEU A 211 -6.86 12.89 21.36
C LEU A 211 -6.89 13.99 22.43
N SER A 212 -7.74 13.80 23.44
CA SER A 212 -7.73 14.63 24.65
C SER A 212 -6.70 14.15 25.65
N ASN A 213 -6.24 15.05 26.52
CA ASN A 213 -5.29 14.73 27.58
C ASN A 213 -5.87 13.70 28.57
N GLU A 214 -7.18 13.71 28.83
CA GLU A 214 -7.85 12.66 29.63
C GLU A 214 -7.68 11.28 28.97
N ARG A 215 -7.90 11.17 27.65
CA ARG A 215 -7.79 9.87 26.96
C ARG A 215 -6.36 9.35 26.88
N ILE A 216 -5.37 10.23 26.82
CA ILE A 216 -3.95 9.87 26.94
C ILE A 216 -3.67 9.39 28.37
N ASN A 217 -4.14 10.10 29.41
CA ASN A 217 -3.95 9.71 30.81
C ASN A 217 -4.61 8.36 31.14
N GLU A 218 -5.86 8.11 30.70
CA GLU A 218 -6.54 6.80 30.81
C GLU A 218 -5.69 5.67 30.22
N THR A 219 -4.99 5.94 29.10
CA THR A 219 -4.15 4.97 28.40
C THR A 219 -2.84 4.73 29.16
N LEU A 220 -2.23 5.77 29.73
CA LEU A 220 -1.05 5.67 30.59
C LEU A 220 -1.37 4.89 31.89
N GLU A 221 -2.50 5.16 32.53
CA GLU A 221 -2.98 4.43 33.70
C GLU A 221 -3.23 2.95 33.37
N TYR A 222 -3.96 2.67 32.28
CA TYR A 222 -4.20 1.30 31.81
C TYR A 222 -2.88 0.54 31.58
N VAL A 223 -1.93 1.13 30.86
CA VAL A 223 -0.64 0.49 30.56
C VAL A 223 0.19 0.28 31.83
N SER A 224 0.20 1.26 32.74
CA SER A 224 0.90 1.17 34.03
C SER A 224 0.33 0.07 34.94
N GLU A 225 -1.00 -0.05 35.02
CA GLU A 225 -1.67 -1.12 35.78
C GLU A 225 -1.47 -2.51 35.15
N LYS A 226 -1.82 -2.66 33.86
CA LYS A 226 -1.92 -3.98 33.21
C LYS A 226 -0.57 -4.51 32.77
N LYS A 227 0.40 -3.64 32.49
CA LYS A 227 1.78 -3.96 32.06
C LYS A 227 1.81 -4.86 30.82
N ASN A 228 0.75 -4.74 30.00
CA ASN A 228 0.51 -5.43 28.76
C ASN A 228 -0.56 -4.68 27.97
N ALA A 229 -0.45 -4.69 26.65
CA ALA A 229 -1.49 -4.30 25.72
C ALA A 229 -1.34 -5.18 24.47
N ASN A 230 -2.44 -5.63 23.89
CA ASN A 230 -2.41 -6.46 22.68
C ASN A 230 -3.50 -6.00 21.72
N GLY A 231 -3.23 -4.92 20.99
CA GLY A 231 -4.25 -4.20 20.23
C GLY A 231 -5.14 -3.35 21.12
N TYR A 232 -4.54 -2.52 22.00
CA TYR A 232 -5.31 -1.54 22.76
C TYR A 232 -5.56 -0.29 21.91
N TYR A 233 -6.83 0.02 21.67
CA TYR A 233 -7.29 1.13 20.81
C TYR A 233 -7.67 2.38 21.63
N TYR A 234 -7.21 3.54 21.19
CA TYR A 234 -7.55 4.84 21.78
C TYR A 234 -7.40 5.96 20.74
N GLY A 235 -8.50 6.66 20.44
CA GLY A 235 -8.55 7.50 19.24
C GLY A 235 -8.29 6.65 17.99
N ASN A 236 -7.48 7.17 17.09
CA ASN A 236 -7.01 6.49 15.87
C ASN A 236 -5.69 5.73 16.08
N LEU A 237 -5.28 5.51 17.33
CA LEU A 237 -4.01 4.87 17.71
C LEU A 237 -4.20 3.48 18.32
N VAL A 238 -3.22 2.62 18.08
CA VAL A 238 -3.18 1.24 18.57
C VAL A 238 -1.83 0.96 19.24
N ILE A 239 -1.85 0.47 20.49
CA ILE A 239 -0.65 0.00 21.20
C ILE A 239 -0.63 -1.54 21.28
N LEU A 240 0.54 -2.10 20.98
CA LEU A 240 0.95 -3.44 21.40
C LEU A 240 2.14 -3.29 22.37
N LEU A 241 2.01 -3.83 23.57
CA LEU A 241 3.04 -3.87 24.61
C LEU A 241 3.14 -5.30 25.16
N SER A 242 4.21 -6.00 24.82
CA SER A 242 4.48 -7.37 25.25
C SER A 242 5.71 -7.43 26.15
N LYS A 243 5.61 -8.10 27.29
CA LYS A 243 6.72 -8.21 28.25
C LYS A 243 7.78 -9.20 27.75
N THR A 244 9.04 -8.78 27.62
CA THR A 244 10.13 -9.61 27.05
C THR A 244 10.96 -10.33 28.11
N ASN A 245 11.19 -9.70 29.28
CA ASN A 245 11.79 -10.33 30.45
C ASN A 245 11.16 -9.79 31.75
N GLN A 246 11.80 -9.92 32.92
CA GLN A 246 11.21 -9.45 34.18
C GLN A 246 11.03 -7.92 34.25
N THR A 247 11.88 -7.14 33.58
CA THR A 247 11.94 -5.67 33.69
C THR A 247 11.64 -4.94 32.39
N SER A 248 11.85 -5.58 31.23
CA SER A 248 11.68 -4.94 29.91
C SER A 248 10.53 -5.49 29.05
N TYR A 249 10.20 -4.72 28.01
CA TYR A 249 9.09 -4.93 27.10
C TYR A 249 9.52 -4.72 25.64
N SER A 250 8.70 -5.24 24.73
CA SER A 250 8.64 -4.88 23.32
C SER A 250 7.39 -4.02 23.13
N PHE A 251 7.57 -2.87 22.50
CA PHE A 251 6.56 -1.83 22.32
C PHE A 251 6.36 -1.54 20.83
N MET A 252 5.10 -1.41 20.43
CA MET A 252 4.70 -0.81 19.17
C MET A 252 3.50 0.11 19.38
N MET A 253 3.56 1.31 18.80
CA MET A 253 2.42 2.19 18.54
C MET A 253 2.24 2.34 17.02
N ARG A 254 0.99 2.45 16.56
CA ARG A 254 0.68 2.78 15.17
C ARG A 254 -0.61 3.59 15.03
N THR A 255 -0.76 4.29 13.90
CA THR A 255 -2.07 4.72 13.39
C THR A 255 -2.85 3.52 12.79
N ASP A 256 -4.18 3.59 12.71
CA ASP A 256 -5.04 2.50 12.20
C ASP A 256 -5.38 2.62 10.70
#